data_AF-A0A260R061-F1
#
_entry.id   AF-A0A260R061-F1
#
_cell.length_a   1.000
_cell.length_b   1.000
_cell.length_c   1.000
_cell.angle_alpha   90.00
_cell.angle_beta   90.00
_cell.angle_gamma   90.00
#
_symmetry.space_group_name_H-M   'P 1'
#
loop_
_entity.id
_entity.type
_entity.pdbx_description
1 polymer ?
#
loop_
_entity_poly.entity_id
_entity_poly.type
_entity_poly.pdbx_seq_one_letter_code
_entity_poly.pdbx_strand_id
1 'polypeptide(L)'
;MIYIAGFMFVVVVSISAVRSGDGLCRAAVALVWLPLGVAFLTSWVFSHRWANQSGCREAFPEHFGYRPPDHEVVPFPVKDRQTWWPLGRECVGRDSDTGTVIVEHTGWGTTMIVYPALTCAVVALAVVVVRTALLGLRECRARS
;
A
#
# COMPACT_ATOMS: atom_id res chain seq x y z
N MET A 1 -0.21 15.39 -4.60
CA MET A 1 0.52 16.38 -3.77
C MET A 1 0.66 15.96 -2.31
N ILE A 2 -0.39 15.45 -1.65
CA ILE A 2 -0.34 15.03 -0.23
C ILE A 2 0.75 13.97 0.06
N TYR A 3 0.96 13.00 -0.84
CA TYR A 3 1.99 11.97 -0.68
C TYR A 3 3.43 12.50 -0.66
N ILE A 4 3.71 13.58 -1.42
CA ILE A 4 5.04 14.19 -1.50
C ILE A 4 5.37 14.88 -0.18
N ALA A 5 4.41 15.63 0.39
CA ALA A 5 4.59 16.31 1.67
C ALA A 5 4.82 15.31 2.83
N GLY A 6 4.06 14.21 2.87
CA GLY A 6 4.24 13.15 3.86
C GLY A 6 5.61 12.48 3.77
N PHE A 7 6.07 12.17 2.54
CA PHE A 7 7.40 11.59 2.33
C PHE A 7 8.52 12.55 2.77
N MET A 8 8.42 13.83 2.38
CA MET A 8 9.39 14.85 2.79
C MET A 8 9.46 14.98 4.31
N PHE A 9 8.33 14.91 5.01
CA PHE A 9 8.30 14.93 6.48
C PHE A 9 9.07 13.75 7.08
N VAL A 10 8.83 12.52 6.61
CA VAL A 10 9.54 11.32 7.09
C VAL A 10 11.05 11.44 6.86
N VAL A 11 11.47 11.97 5.70
CA VAL A 11 12.88 12.20 5.38
C VAL A 11 13.52 13.21 6.34
N VAL A 12 12.88 14.37 6.55
CA VAL A 12 13.41 15.41 7.45
C VAL A 12 13.51 14.89 8.88
N VAL A 13 12.48 14.22 9.40
CA VAL A 13 12.50 13.62 10.74
C VAL A 13 13.61 12.57 10.86
N SER A 14 13.81 11.74 9.83
CA SER A 14 14.88 10.74 9.81
C SER A 14 16.27 11.40 9.86
N ILE A 15 16.49 12.48 9.09
CA ILE A 15 17.75 13.22 9.10
C ILE A 15 18.01 13.82 10.49
N SER A 16 17.00 14.45 11.10
CA SER A 16 17.08 15.01 12.45
C SER A 16 17.38 13.95 13.51
N ALA A 17 16.74 12.78 13.40
CA ALA A 17 16.94 11.65 14.31
C ALA A 17 18.33 11.02 14.18
N VAL A 18 18.92 11.00 12.99
CA VAL A 18 20.29 10.50 12.79
C VAL A 18 21.32 11.50 13.35
N ARG A 19 21.03 12.80 13.19
CA ARG A 19 21.87 13.91 13.69
C ARG A 19 21.83 14.08 15.21
N SER A 20 20.75 13.67 15.89
CA SER A 20 20.62 13.83 17.36
C SER A 20 21.62 13.00 18.18
N GLY A 21 22.33 12.05 17.56
CA GLY A 21 23.32 11.20 18.25
C GLY A 21 22.71 10.11 19.14
N ASP A 22 21.39 10.05 19.29
CA ASP A 22 20.70 9.02 20.08
C ASP A 22 20.64 7.70 19.30
N GLY A 23 21.27 6.65 19.84
CA GLY A 23 21.31 5.32 19.24
C GLY A 23 19.92 4.70 19.07
N LEU A 24 18.97 5.01 19.96
CA LEU A 24 17.59 4.55 19.85
C LEU A 24 16.87 5.21 18.69
N CYS A 25 17.10 6.52 18.47
CA CYS A 25 16.53 7.25 17.33
C CYS A 25 17.05 6.69 15.99
N ARG A 26 18.35 6.36 15.91
CA ARG A 26 18.94 5.75 14.72
C ARG A 26 18.36 4.36 14.42
N ALA A 27 18.21 3.51 15.43
CA ALA A 27 17.60 2.19 15.27
C ALA A 27 16.11 2.31 14.87
N ALA A 28 15.38 3.25 15.47
CA ALA A 28 13.97 3.48 15.16
C ALA A 28 13.74 4.01 13.74
N VAL A 29 14.67 4.78 13.16
CA VAL A 29 14.62 5.18 11.74
C VAL A 29 14.63 3.95 10.82
N ALA A 30 15.44 2.94 11.12
CA ALA A 30 15.41 1.69 10.34
C ALA A 30 14.05 0.98 10.42
N LEU A 31 13.41 1.01 11.59
CA LEU A 31 12.05 0.48 11.81
C LEU A 31 10.94 1.30 11.13
N VAL A 32 11.21 2.54 10.70
CA VAL A 32 10.30 3.33 9.86
C VAL A 32 10.46 2.92 8.39
N TRP A 33 11.70 2.85 7.90
CA TRP A 33 11.98 2.65 6.48
C TRP A 33 11.75 1.20 6.01
N LEU A 34 12.05 0.21 6.85
CA LEU A 34 11.82 -1.21 6.51
C LEU A 34 10.35 -1.51 6.16
N PRO A 35 9.37 -1.22 7.03
CA PRO A 35 7.96 -1.47 6.69
C PRO A 35 7.44 -0.58 5.56
N LEU A 36 7.92 0.66 5.43
CA LEU A 36 7.60 1.50 4.27
C LEU A 36 8.09 0.88 2.96
N GLY A 37 9.30 0.33 2.97
CA GLY A 37 9.87 -0.40 1.85
C GLY A 37 9.04 -1.64 1.49
N VAL A 38 8.64 -2.43 2.48
CA VAL A 38 7.74 -3.58 2.27
C VAL A 38 6.42 -3.14 1.65
N ALA A 39 5.74 -2.14 2.24
CA ALA A 39 4.48 -1.62 1.72
C ALA A 39 4.61 -1.13 0.27
N PHE A 40 5.68 -0.41 -0.04
CA PHE A 40 5.97 0.06 -1.39
C PHE A 40 6.21 -1.10 -2.37
N LEU A 41 7.09 -2.03 -2.02
CA LEU A 41 7.43 -3.17 -2.89
C LEU A 41 6.22 -4.07 -3.13
N THR A 42 5.41 -4.36 -2.12
CA THR A 42 4.19 -5.15 -2.29
C THR A 42 3.20 -4.46 -3.22
N SER A 43 3.01 -3.14 -3.06
CA SER A 43 2.13 -2.34 -3.93
C SER A 43 2.66 -2.28 -5.37
N TRP A 44 3.97 -2.16 -5.53
CA TRP A 44 4.64 -2.15 -6.84
C TRP A 44 4.50 -3.50 -7.55
N VAL A 45 4.82 -4.61 -6.87
CA VAL A 45 4.70 -5.97 -7.41
C VAL A 45 3.26 -6.28 -7.79
N PHE A 46 2.28 -5.92 -6.95
CA PHE A 46 0.87 -6.09 -7.28
C PHE A 46 0.49 -5.31 -8.54
N SER A 47 0.86 -4.02 -8.61
CA SER A 47 0.57 -3.17 -9.77
C SER A 47 1.22 -3.68 -11.06
N HIS A 48 2.46 -4.17 -10.96
CA HIS A 48 3.19 -4.72 -12.09
C HIS A 48 2.61 -6.06 -12.55
N ARG A 49 2.22 -6.94 -11.63
CA ARG A 49 1.52 -8.18 -11.99
C ARG A 49 0.20 -7.88 -12.68
N TRP A 50 -0.57 -6.93 -12.16
CA TRP A 50 -1.85 -6.55 -12.74
C TRP A 50 -1.70 -5.90 -14.12
N ALA A 51 -0.69 -5.05 -14.32
CA ALA A 51 -0.41 -4.43 -15.61
C ALA A 51 0.01 -5.45 -16.69
N ASN A 52 0.63 -6.56 -16.26
CA ASN A 52 1.06 -7.64 -17.15
C ASN A 52 0.03 -8.77 -17.30
N GLN A 53 -0.98 -8.83 -16.43
CA GLN A 53 -2.16 -9.65 -16.63
C GLN A 53 -3.13 -8.90 -17.53
N SER A 54 -3.78 -9.61 -18.43
CA SER A 54 -4.67 -9.10 -19.48
C SER A 54 -6.05 -8.64 -18.97
N GLY A 55 -6.07 -7.98 -17.81
CA GLY A 55 -7.26 -7.43 -17.17
C GLY A 55 -8.20 -8.47 -16.52
N CYS A 56 -9.35 -7.97 -16.07
CA CYS A 56 -10.32 -8.71 -15.25
C CYS A 56 -10.84 -10.03 -15.85
N ARG A 57 -10.81 -10.18 -17.18
CA ARG A 57 -11.33 -11.39 -17.86
C ARG A 57 -10.40 -12.59 -17.74
N GLU A 58 -9.09 -12.36 -17.82
CA GLU A 58 -8.11 -13.43 -17.59
C GLU A 58 -7.91 -13.73 -16.11
N ALA A 59 -8.14 -12.74 -15.24
CA ALA A 59 -8.09 -12.95 -13.79
C ALA A 59 -9.25 -13.82 -13.29
N PHE A 60 -10.45 -13.67 -13.87
CA PHE A 60 -11.66 -14.42 -13.48
C PHE A 60 -12.39 -14.96 -14.73
N PRO A 61 -11.84 -15.99 -15.39
CA PRO A 61 -12.43 -16.55 -16.60
C PRO A 61 -13.79 -17.19 -16.34
N GLU A 62 -14.03 -17.68 -15.12
CA GLU A 62 -15.29 -18.33 -14.74
C GLU A 62 -16.51 -17.39 -14.69
N HIS A 63 -16.28 -16.09 -14.51
CA HIS A 63 -17.32 -15.07 -14.36
C HIS A 63 -17.42 -14.11 -15.55
N PHE A 64 -16.28 -13.78 -16.17
CA PHE A 64 -16.20 -12.68 -17.13
C PHE A 64 -15.60 -13.08 -18.49
N GLY A 65 -15.24 -14.34 -18.69
CA GLY A 65 -14.36 -14.77 -19.78
C GLY A 65 -14.57 -16.17 -20.34
N TYR A 66 -13.66 -16.54 -21.24
CA TYR A 66 -13.70 -17.70 -22.13
C TYR A 66 -13.63 -19.03 -21.37
N ARG A 67 -14.60 -19.93 -21.58
CA ARG A 67 -14.51 -21.34 -21.15
C ARG A 67 -14.08 -22.21 -22.35
N PRO A 68 -12.93 -22.91 -22.27
CA PRO A 68 -12.64 -24.02 -23.16
C PRO A 68 -13.72 -25.11 -23.04
N PRO A 69 -14.16 -25.77 -24.14
CA PRO A 69 -13.50 -25.74 -25.44
C PRO A 69 -13.96 -24.61 -26.39
N ASP A 70 -15.25 -24.28 -26.55
CA ASP A 70 -15.68 -23.62 -27.81
C ASP A 70 -16.76 -22.52 -27.69
N HIS A 71 -16.73 -21.61 -26.71
CA HIS A 71 -17.65 -20.47 -26.76
C HIS A 71 -17.00 -19.16 -26.32
N GLU A 72 -16.65 -18.33 -27.30
CA GLU A 72 -16.56 -16.88 -27.15
C GLU A 72 -17.97 -16.35 -26.81
N VAL A 73 -18.30 -16.25 -25.53
CA VAL A 73 -19.53 -15.57 -25.10
C VAL A 73 -19.40 -14.10 -25.46
N VAL A 74 -20.44 -13.55 -26.08
CA VAL A 74 -20.47 -12.14 -26.51
C VAL A 74 -20.04 -11.25 -25.33
N PRO A 75 -18.94 -10.49 -25.47
CA PRO A 75 -18.28 -9.88 -24.33
C PRO A 75 -19.14 -8.76 -23.72
N PHE A 76 -19.70 -8.99 -22.53
CA PHE A 76 -20.23 -7.89 -21.71
C PHE A 76 -19.09 -6.95 -21.28
N PRO A 77 -19.32 -5.63 -21.22
CA PRO A 77 -18.29 -4.69 -20.76
C PRO A 77 -17.95 -4.96 -19.30
N VAL A 78 -16.67 -5.21 -19.01
CA VAL A 78 -16.14 -5.39 -17.65
C VAL A 78 -15.39 -4.11 -17.26
N LYS A 79 -15.72 -3.55 -16.10
CA LYS A 79 -15.05 -2.37 -15.56
C LYS A 79 -13.99 -2.82 -14.56
N ASP A 80 -12.77 -2.36 -14.79
CA ASP A 80 -11.66 -2.48 -13.84
C ASP A 80 -11.53 -1.15 -13.08
N ARG A 81 -11.69 -1.19 -11.76
CA ARG A 81 -11.63 -0.02 -10.87
C ARG A 81 -10.55 -0.21 -9.84
N GLN A 82 -9.78 0.84 -9.57
CA GLN A 82 -8.84 0.80 -8.45
C GLN A 82 -9.59 1.03 -7.14
N THR A 83 -9.39 0.15 -6.17
CA THR A 83 -10.00 0.21 -4.84
C THR A 83 -8.95 0.43 -3.77
N TRP A 84 -9.32 1.22 -2.77
CA TRP A 84 -8.49 1.44 -1.58
C TRP A 84 -8.82 0.42 -0.48
N TRP A 85 -9.98 -0.24 -0.53
CA TRP A 85 -10.36 -1.32 0.37
C TRP A 85 -11.21 -2.39 -0.34
N PRO A 86 -10.72 -3.63 -0.52
CA PRO A 86 -9.32 -4.02 -0.35
C PRO A 86 -8.39 -3.23 -1.30
N LEU A 87 -7.14 -3.02 -0.87
CA LEU A 87 -6.11 -2.34 -1.64
C LEU A 87 -5.78 -3.15 -2.89
N GLY A 88 -6.25 -2.68 -4.04
CA GLY A 88 -6.02 -3.34 -5.30
C GLY A 88 -7.02 -2.91 -6.35
N ARG A 89 -7.66 -3.88 -7.01
CA ARG A 89 -8.63 -3.63 -8.07
C ARG A 89 -9.93 -4.38 -7.83
N GLU A 90 -10.99 -3.81 -8.37
CA GLU A 90 -12.34 -4.34 -8.37
C GLU A 90 -12.77 -4.54 -9.82
N CYS A 91 -13.18 -5.76 -10.12
CA CYS A 91 -13.71 -6.17 -11.41
C CYS A 91 -15.22 -6.21 -11.32
N VAL A 92 -15.90 -5.30 -12.03
CA VAL A 92 -17.37 -5.23 -12.06
C VAL A 92 -17.86 -5.60 -13.46
N GLY A 93 -18.62 -6.67 -13.55
CA GLY A 93 -19.16 -7.17 -14.82
C GLY A 93 -20.50 -7.85 -14.64
N ARG A 94 -21.05 -8.38 -15.74
CA ARG A 94 -22.15 -9.34 -15.68
C ARG A 94 -21.60 -10.73 -15.92
N ASP A 95 -22.12 -11.67 -15.15
CA ASP A 95 -21.93 -13.11 -15.36
C ASP A 95 -22.40 -13.50 -16.76
N SER A 96 -21.59 -14.28 -17.46
CA SER A 96 -21.94 -14.85 -18.76
C SER A 96 -23.12 -15.82 -18.67
N ASP A 97 -23.24 -16.56 -17.57
CA ASP A 97 -24.21 -17.64 -17.44
C ASP A 97 -25.57 -17.15 -16.93
N THR A 98 -25.55 -16.29 -15.91
CA THR A 98 -26.78 -15.82 -15.24
C THR A 98 -27.21 -14.42 -15.66
N GLY A 99 -26.33 -13.65 -16.30
CA GLY A 99 -26.57 -12.22 -16.60
C GLY A 99 -26.62 -11.33 -15.36
N THR A 100 -26.36 -11.88 -14.17
CA THR A 100 -26.35 -11.12 -12.91
C THR A 100 -25.08 -10.28 -12.79
N VAL A 101 -25.15 -9.17 -12.04
CA VAL A 101 -23.97 -8.32 -11.81
C VAL A 101 -23.10 -8.97 -10.75
N ILE A 102 -21.85 -9.26 -11.09
CA ILE A 102 -20.84 -9.81 -10.18
C ILE A 102 -19.76 -8.75 -9.95
N VAL A 103 -19.32 -8.66 -8.70
CA VAL A 103 -18.23 -7.79 -8.25
C VAL A 103 -17.16 -8.66 -7.62
N GLU A 104 -15.97 -8.66 -8.21
CA GLU A 104 -14.81 -9.40 -7.70
C GLU A 104 -13.69 -8.47 -7.25
N HIS A 105 -13.07 -8.81 -6.12
CA HIS A 105 -12.07 -7.97 -5.48
C HIS A 105 -10.68 -8.63 -5.49
N THR A 106 -9.75 -8.05 -6.24
CA THR A 106 -8.34 -8.47 -6.25
C THR A 106 -7.55 -7.52 -5.37
N GLY A 107 -7.16 -7.97 -4.18
CA GLY A 107 -6.37 -7.09 -3.30
C GLY A 107 -6.32 -7.45 -1.83
N TRP A 108 -7.08 -8.44 -1.36
CA TRP A 108 -7.05 -8.84 0.06
C TRP A 108 -5.66 -9.25 0.54
N GLY A 109 -4.90 -10.00 -0.28
CA GLY A 109 -3.52 -10.35 0.04
C GLY A 109 -2.62 -9.12 0.17
N THR A 110 -2.71 -8.16 -0.77
CA THR A 110 -1.97 -6.89 -0.73
C THR A 110 -2.35 -6.07 0.51
N THR A 111 -3.65 -6.01 0.82
CA THR A 111 -4.23 -5.31 1.98
C THR A 111 -3.65 -5.82 3.29
N MET A 112 -3.61 -7.15 3.45
CA MET A 112 -3.10 -7.81 4.65
C MET A 112 -1.61 -7.58 4.89
N ILE A 113 -0.84 -7.19 3.86
CA ILE A 113 0.60 -6.90 3.99
C ILE A 113 0.81 -5.39 4.17
N VAL A 114 0.18 -4.57 3.33
CA VAL A 114 0.43 -3.12 3.27
C VAL A 114 -0.07 -2.40 4.51
N TYR A 115 -1.29 -2.68 5.00
CA TYR A 115 -1.83 -1.95 6.15
C TYR A 115 -1.08 -2.21 7.46
N PRO A 116 -0.73 -3.47 7.82
CA PRO A 116 0.11 -3.72 8.99
C PRO A 116 1.49 -3.09 8.87
N ALA A 117 2.12 -3.15 7.69
CA ALA A 117 3.41 -2.51 7.45
C ALA A 117 3.32 -0.98 7.66
N LEU A 118 2.34 -0.31 7.06
CA LEU A 118 2.12 1.12 7.27
C LEU A 118 1.86 1.44 8.74
N THR A 119 1.11 0.60 9.46
CA THR A 119 0.86 0.78 10.89
C THR A 119 2.15 0.73 11.70
N CYS A 120 3.02 -0.26 11.44
CA CYS A 120 4.34 -0.33 12.06
C CYS A 120 5.20 0.90 11.77
N ALA A 121 5.19 1.38 10.52
CA ALA A 121 5.93 2.58 10.13
C ALA A 121 5.46 3.84 10.88
N VAL A 122 4.14 4.02 11.01
CA VAL A 122 3.54 5.17 11.71
C VAL A 122 3.88 5.15 13.19
N VAL A 123 3.79 3.99 13.84
CA VAL A 123 4.15 3.85 15.26
C VAL A 123 5.64 4.13 15.48
N ALA A 124 6.52 3.58 14.64
CA ALA A 124 7.95 3.85 14.72
C ALA A 124 8.26 5.34 14.51
N LEU A 125 7.59 6.00 13.57
CA LEU A 125 7.76 7.43 13.30
C LEU A 125 7.32 8.27 14.49
N ALA A 126 6.20 7.92 15.13
CA ALA A 126 5.72 8.62 16.32
C ALA A 126 6.74 8.54 17.47
N VAL A 127 7.37 7.38 17.68
CA VAL A 127 8.44 7.21 18.67
C VAL A 127 9.62 8.13 18.37
N VAL A 128 10.05 8.20 17.11
CA VAL A 128 11.15 9.08 16.68
C VAL A 128 10.83 10.55 16.91
N VAL A 129 9.63 11.00 16.51
CA VAL A 129 9.19 12.39 16.68
C VAL A 129 9.12 12.77 18.16
N VAL A 130 8.51 11.94 19.01
CA VAL A 130 8.40 12.22 20.45
C VAL A 130 9.78 12.28 21.10
N ARG A 131 10.67 11.33 20.78
CA ARG A 131 12.04 11.31 21.34
C ARG A 131 12.86 12.52 20.93
N THR A 132 12.87 12.86 19.64
CA THR A 132 13.62 14.02 19.14
C THR A 132 13.10 15.33 19.73
N ALA A 133 11.78 15.48 19.89
CA ALA A 133 11.18 16.63 20.56
C ALA A 133 11.59 16.72 22.05
N LEU A 134 11.56 15.61 22.78
CA LEU A 134 11.96 15.59 24.20
C LEU A 134 13.44 15.92 24.40
N LEU A 135 14.32 15.44 23.50
CA LEU A 135 15.75 15.77 23.54
C LEU A 135 15.98 17.26 23.28
N GLY A 136 15.30 17.84 22.27
CA GLY A 136 15.40 19.28 21.99
C GLY A 136 14.94 20.16 23.14
N LEU A 137 13.86 19.77 23.84
CA LEU A 137 13.38 20.49 25.03
C LEU A 137 14.38 20.45 26.20
N ARG A 138 15.07 19.32 26.40
CA ARG A 138 16.10 19.19 27.45
C ARG A 138 17.30 20.09 27.18
N GLU A 139 17.75 20.16 25.93
CA GLU A 139 18.86 21.04 25.54
C GLU A 139 18.51 22.53 25.70
N CYS A 140 17.28 22.92 25.38
CA CYS A 140 16.81 24.30 25.58
C CYS A 140 16.78 24.68 27.07
N ARG A 141 16.31 23.77 27.93
CA ARG A 141 16.26 23.98 29.38
C ARG A 141 17.63 24.03 30.04
N ALA A 142 18.62 23.34 29.49
CA ALA A 142 19.99 23.37 29.99
C ALA A 142 20.76 24.65 29.63
N ARG A 143 20.26 25.44 28.65
CA ARG A 143 20.87 26.71 28.22
C ARG A 143 20.20 27.96 28.81
N SER A 144 19.04 27.82 29.47
CA SER A 144 18.32 28.89 30.18
C SER A 144 18.75 28.97 31.63
#